data_AF-A0A212T884-F1
#
_entry.id   AF-A0A212T884-F1
#
_cell.length_a   1.000
_cell.length_b   1.000
_cell.length_c   1.000
_cell.angle_alpha   90.00
_cell.angle_beta   90.00
_cell.angle_gamma   90.00
#
_symmetry.space_group_name_H-M   'P 1'
#
loop_
_entity.id
_entity.type
_entity.pdbx_description
1 polymer ?
#
loop_
_entity_poly.entity_id
_entity_poly.type
_entity_poly.pdbx_seq_one_letter_code
_entity_poly.pdbx_strand_id
1 'polypeptide(L)'
;MSVSYLNPQAPAIPSPVGLDKELQRLQQQMATLPWLQVAYGRAVRAGRTENNKTIYYPAVYDGKAEYRDVLPNDNITAHSFFYPTGPAVNPDAASLDMGTLQLTQGVDLIVHYHLPKVDPSKNYDFGPELQRDVLRVLDQAAVPVLRVYTATEEVYRGFSLESVKAQQALRWPFGCFRVQLEISMLNVLC
;
A
#
# COMPACT_ATOMS: atom_id res chain seq x y z
N MET A 1 1.89 21.19 13.48
CA MET A 1 0.67 20.57 14.06
C MET A 1 0.94 19.08 14.08
N SER A 2 0.79 18.38 15.19
CA SER A 2 1.11 16.95 15.26
C SER A 2 0.16 16.14 14.38
N VAL A 3 0.74 15.34 13.48
CA VAL A 3 0.05 14.36 12.65
C VAL A 3 -0.76 13.40 13.54
N SER A 4 -2.10 13.49 13.51
CA SER A 4 -2.98 12.64 14.34
C SER A 4 -3.07 11.23 13.76
N TYR A 5 -2.84 10.20 14.58
CA TYR A 5 -2.95 8.79 14.18
C TYR A 5 -4.36 8.20 14.35
N LEU A 6 -5.29 8.96 14.94
CA LEU A 6 -6.65 8.48 15.24
C LEU A 6 -7.59 8.62 14.05
N ASN A 7 -7.41 9.67 13.23
CA ASN A 7 -8.19 9.95 12.02
C ASN A 7 -7.24 10.07 10.83
N PRO A 8 -6.68 8.96 10.34
CA PRO A 8 -5.78 9.01 9.19
C PRO A 8 -6.52 9.55 7.97
N GLN A 9 -5.85 10.41 7.22
CA GLN A 9 -6.33 10.90 5.93
C GLN A 9 -5.37 10.46 4.84
N ALA A 10 -5.96 10.23 3.68
CA ALA A 10 -5.28 9.76 2.49
C ALA A 10 -5.61 10.73 1.35
N PRO A 11 -4.93 11.89 1.30
CA PRO A 11 -5.28 12.94 0.35
C PRO A 11 -5.02 12.49 -1.09
N ALA A 12 -5.91 12.90 -1.99
CA ALA A 12 -5.69 12.79 -3.43
C ALA A 12 -4.60 13.79 -3.86
N ILE A 13 -3.72 13.35 -4.75
CA ILE A 13 -2.75 14.22 -5.41
C ILE A 13 -3.50 15.02 -6.49
N PRO A 14 -3.37 16.36 -6.52
CA PRO A 14 -3.96 17.17 -7.60
C PRO A 14 -3.33 16.83 -8.95
N SER A 15 -4.18 16.61 -9.96
CA SER A 15 -3.78 16.34 -11.35
C SER A 15 -2.69 15.25 -11.50
N PRO A 16 -2.92 14.03 -10.97
CA PRO A 16 -1.89 13.00 -10.98
C PRO A 16 -1.69 12.48 -12.41
N VAL A 17 -0.45 12.11 -12.73
CA VAL A 17 -0.04 11.56 -14.03
C VAL A 17 0.75 10.27 -13.84
N GLY A 18 0.87 9.46 -14.91
CA GLY A 18 1.63 8.21 -14.90
C GLY A 18 1.18 7.27 -13.77
N LEU A 19 2.13 6.78 -12.99
CA LEU A 19 1.88 5.82 -11.91
C LEU A 19 0.93 6.36 -10.86
N ASP A 20 1.13 7.60 -10.42
CA ASP A 20 0.35 8.16 -9.32
C ASP A 20 -1.13 8.30 -9.70
N LYS A 21 -1.46 8.46 -10.99
CA LYS A 21 -2.84 8.43 -11.50
C LYS A 21 -3.49 7.06 -11.29
N GLU A 22 -2.79 6.00 -11.69
CA GLU A 22 -3.31 4.63 -11.53
C GLU A 22 -3.36 4.22 -10.06
N LEU A 23 -2.36 4.58 -9.25
CA LEU A 23 -2.38 4.32 -7.81
C LEU A 23 -3.51 5.07 -7.12
N GLN A 24 -3.80 6.33 -7.49
CA GLN A 24 -4.93 7.06 -6.95
C GLN A 24 -6.28 6.45 -7.36
N ARG A 25 -6.40 5.95 -8.60
CA ARG A 25 -7.60 5.21 -9.02
C ARG A 25 -7.81 3.96 -8.16
N LEU A 26 -6.75 3.17 -7.94
CA LEU A 26 -6.81 1.97 -7.10
C LEU A 26 -7.06 2.31 -5.63
N GLN A 27 -6.45 3.39 -5.13
CA GLN A 27 -6.69 3.92 -3.79
C GLN A 27 -8.18 4.20 -3.55
N GLN A 28 -8.85 4.86 -4.50
CA GLN A 28 -10.28 5.15 -4.43
C GLN A 28 -11.12 3.86 -4.45
N GLN A 29 -10.74 2.87 -5.25
CA GLN A 29 -11.41 1.58 -5.28
C GLN A 29 -11.22 0.80 -3.97
N MET A 30 -10.02 0.81 -3.38
CA MET A 30 -9.75 0.21 -2.08
C MET A 30 -10.54 0.89 -0.96
N ALA A 31 -10.72 2.21 -1.03
CA ALA A 31 -11.51 2.96 -0.06
C ALA A 31 -13.00 2.58 -0.04
N THR A 32 -13.49 1.78 -1.00
CA THR A 32 -14.86 1.23 -0.97
C THR A 32 -15.02 0.05 0.00
N LEU A 33 -13.92 -0.56 0.45
CA LEU A 33 -13.94 -1.65 1.41
C LEU A 33 -14.32 -1.12 2.81
N PRO A 34 -15.47 -1.52 3.38
CA PRO A 34 -16.00 -0.89 4.60
C PRO A 34 -15.14 -1.14 5.84
N TRP A 35 -14.36 -2.21 5.84
CA TRP A 35 -13.45 -2.55 6.93
C TRP A 35 -12.09 -1.83 6.83
N LEU A 36 -11.77 -1.27 5.67
CA LEU A 36 -10.48 -0.60 5.43
C LEU A 36 -10.58 0.86 5.85
N GLN A 37 -10.09 1.18 7.05
CA GLN A 37 -10.20 2.54 7.60
C GLN A 37 -9.52 3.59 6.71
N VAL A 38 -8.40 3.24 6.06
CA VAL A 38 -7.71 4.16 5.15
C VAL A 38 -6.95 3.39 4.06
N ALA A 39 -7.20 3.79 2.80
CA ALA A 39 -6.38 3.39 1.66
C ALA A 39 -5.43 4.53 1.32
N TYR A 40 -4.14 4.39 1.64
CA TYR A 40 -3.13 5.34 1.24
C TYR A 40 -2.71 5.13 -0.22
N GLY A 41 -2.27 6.20 -0.86
CA GLY A 41 -1.69 6.15 -2.19
C GLY A 41 -0.26 5.59 -2.17
N ARG A 42 0.62 6.23 -2.92
CA ARG A 42 2.02 5.82 -3.03
C ARG A 42 2.79 6.03 -1.73
N ALA A 43 3.45 4.98 -1.27
CA ALA A 43 4.48 5.03 -0.25
C ALA A 43 5.88 5.19 -0.86
N VAL A 44 6.76 5.83 -0.11
CA VAL A 44 8.20 5.89 -0.36
C VAL A 44 8.95 5.23 0.78
N ARG A 45 10.15 4.69 0.51
CA ARG A 45 11.02 4.18 1.57
C ARG A 45 11.75 5.36 2.21
N ALA A 46 11.43 5.64 3.47
CA ALA A 46 12.12 6.63 4.28
C ALA A 46 13.09 5.95 5.26
N GLY A 47 14.05 6.71 5.76
CA GLY A 47 15.03 6.27 6.75
C GLY A 47 15.08 7.25 7.92
N ARG A 48 15.20 6.73 9.14
CA ARG A 48 15.53 7.54 10.33
C ARG A 48 16.57 6.81 11.17
N THR A 49 17.41 7.56 11.87
CA THR A 49 18.40 7.00 12.77
C THR A 49 17.79 6.81 14.16
N GLU A 50 17.78 5.58 14.66
CA GLU A 50 17.40 5.23 16.03
C GLU A 50 18.50 4.34 16.63
N ASN A 51 18.98 4.67 17.84
CA ASN A 51 20.00 3.88 18.53
C ASN A 51 21.23 3.53 17.66
N ASN A 52 21.74 4.49 16.89
CA ASN A 52 22.85 4.34 15.92
C ASN A 52 22.60 3.33 14.79
N LYS A 53 21.34 2.92 14.56
CA LYS A 53 20.92 2.11 13.42
C LYS A 53 19.98 2.90 12.52
N THR A 54 20.10 2.70 11.22
CA THR A 54 19.12 3.23 10.26
C THR A 54 17.92 2.31 10.21
N ILE A 55 16.76 2.83 10.60
CA ILE A 55 15.46 2.17 10.51
C ILE A 55 14.79 2.63 9.22
N TYR A 56 14.44 1.68 8.36
CA TYR A 56 13.71 1.94 7.13
C TYR A 56 12.22 1.68 7.30
N TYR A 57 11.38 2.59 6.84
CA TYR A 57 9.93 2.49 6.97
C TYR A 57 9.23 3.01 5.71
N PRO A 58 8.04 2.49 5.36
CA PRO A 58 7.20 3.08 4.35
C PRO A 58 6.62 4.39 4.89
N ALA A 59 6.72 5.44 4.10
CA ALA A 59 6.15 6.74 4.39
C ALA A 59 5.18 7.15 3.28
N VAL A 60 3.98 7.56 3.64
CA VAL A 60 2.95 8.03 2.70
C VAL A 60 2.74 9.53 2.86
N TYR A 61 2.40 10.20 1.77
CA TYR A 61 2.01 11.60 1.82
C TYR A 61 0.67 11.74 2.56
N ASP A 62 0.64 12.53 3.64
CA ASP A 62 -0.57 12.76 4.43
C ASP A 62 -1.18 14.15 4.22
N GLY A 63 -0.57 14.94 3.33
CA GLY A 63 -0.97 16.31 3.01
C GLY A 63 0.02 17.33 3.55
N LYS A 64 -0.10 18.60 3.12
CA LYS A 64 0.67 19.73 3.70
C LYS A 64 2.20 19.54 3.69
N ALA A 65 2.75 18.87 2.68
CA ALA A 65 4.18 18.55 2.57
C ALA A 65 4.73 17.65 3.71
N GLU A 66 3.86 16.94 4.44
CA GLU A 66 4.23 16.00 5.49
C GLU A 66 4.12 14.54 4.99
N TYR A 67 4.93 13.67 5.59
CA TYR A 67 4.96 12.24 5.32
C TYR A 67 4.79 11.48 6.63
N ARG A 68 3.98 10.43 6.57
CA ARG A 68 3.61 9.62 7.74
C ARG A 68 4.15 8.20 7.61
N ASP A 69 4.76 7.71 8.68
CA ASP A 69 5.12 6.30 8.85
C ASP A 69 3.86 5.42 8.89
N VAL A 70 3.78 4.45 7.98
CA VAL A 70 2.65 3.50 7.87
C VAL A 70 3.02 2.07 8.24
N LEU A 71 4.11 1.88 9.00
CA LEU A 71 4.35 0.61 9.67
C LEU A 71 3.16 0.22 10.58
N PRO A 72 2.98 -1.10 10.80
CA PRO A 72 1.98 -1.62 11.72
C PRO A 72 1.95 -0.88 13.05
N ASN A 73 0.74 -0.47 13.45
CA ASN A 73 0.47 0.08 14.78
C ASN A 73 -0.94 -0.32 15.23
N ASP A 74 -1.24 -0.06 16.49
CA ASP A 74 -2.51 -0.42 17.12
C ASP A 74 -3.58 0.67 17.05
N ASN A 75 -3.26 1.86 16.52
CA ASN A 75 -4.21 2.99 16.46
C ASN A 75 -5.21 2.85 15.32
N ILE A 76 -4.81 2.23 14.21
CA ILE A 76 -5.61 2.10 12.98
C ILE A 76 -6.26 0.71 12.94
N THR A 77 -7.54 0.66 12.57
CA THR A 77 -8.32 -0.57 12.39
C THR A 77 -7.79 -1.41 11.25
N ALA A 78 -7.61 -0.80 10.07
CA ALA A 78 -6.95 -1.41 8.92
C ALA A 78 -6.50 -0.33 7.95
N HIS A 79 -5.36 -0.55 7.29
CA HIS A 79 -4.88 0.34 6.23
C HIS A 79 -4.18 -0.40 5.11
N SER A 80 -4.09 0.25 3.96
CA SER A 80 -3.30 -0.22 2.83
C SER A 80 -2.46 0.89 2.24
N PHE A 81 -1.38 0.52 1.53
CA PHE A 81 -0.55 1.45 0.78
C PHE A 81 0.11 0.75 -0.41
N PHE A 82 0.48 1.54 -1.43
CA PHE A 82 1.14 1.05 -2.64
C PHE A 82 2.64 1.35 -2.60
N TYR A 83 3.48 0.35 -2.87
CA TYR A 83 4.94 0.48 -2.89
C TYR A 83 5.52 0.04 -4.24
N PRO A 84 6.03 0.96 -5.06
CA PRO A 84 6.69 0.62 -6.33
C PRO A 84 7.98 -0.20 -6.10
N THR A 85 8.18 -1.29 -6.86
CA THR A 85 9.25 -2.28 -6.62
C THR A 85 10.38 -2.30 -7.64
N GLY A 86 10.37 -1.40 -8.62
CA GLY A 86 11.37 -1.34 -9.67
C GLY A 86 11.17 -0.16 -10.60
N PRO A 87 11.96 -0.03 -11.68
CA PRO A 87 11.72 0.97 -12.70
C PRO A 87 10.43 0.68 -13.48
N ALA A 88 9.85 1.72 -14.07
CA ALA A 88 8.87 1.54 -15.13
C ALA A 88 9.61 1.08 -16.40
N VAL A 89 9.05 0.10 -17.11
CA VAL A 89 9.64 -0.49 -18.31
C VAL A 89 8.68 -0.31 -19.50
N ASN A 90 9.24 -0.09 -20.69
CA ASN A 90 8.45 -0.14 -21.92
C ASN A 90 8.43 -1.60 -22.41
N PRO A 91 7.30 -2.31 -22.34
CA PRO A 91 7.22 -3.69 -22.83
C PRO A 91 7.48 -3.78 -24.34
N ASP A 92 7.15 -2.72 -25.07
CA ASP A 92 7.21 -2.64 -26.53
C ASP A 92 8.33 -1.70 -26.98
N ALA A 93 9.52 -1.81 -26.37
CA ALA A 93 10.67 -0.96 -26.68
C ALA A 93 11.06 -0.91 -28.17
N ALA A 94 10.57 -1.86 -28.98
CA ALA A 94 10.80 -1.93 -30.42
C ALA A 94 9.81 -1.10 -31.27
N SER A 95 8.67 -0.67 -30.72
CA SER A 95 7.64 0.11 -31.42
C SER A 95 7.21 1.29 -30.57
N LEU A 96 7.74 2.47 -30.89
CA LEU A 96 7.20 3.71 -30.35
C LEU A 96 6.02 4.12 -31.22
N ASP A 97 4.81 3.95 -30.71
CA ASP A 97 3.64 4.60 -31.29
C ASP A 97 3.83 6.11 -31.17
N MET A 98 3.70 6.82 -32.30
CA MET A 98 3.90 8.27 -32.34
C MET A 98 2.89 8.96 -31.41
N GLY A 99 3.37 9.41 -30.25
CA GLY A 99 2.61 10.23 -29.29
C GLY A 99 2.16 9.52 -28.02
N THR A 100 2.31 8.20 -27.91
CA THR A 100 1.99 7.46 -26.68
C THR A 100 3.08 6.48 -26.28
N LEU A 101 3.46 6.50 -25.01
CA LEU A 101 4.40 5.55 -24.42
C LEU A 101 3.70 4.72 -23.35
N GLN A 102 3.53 3.44 -23.64
CA GLN A 102 3.06 2.47 -22.65
C GLN A 102 4.23 2.07 -21.75
N LEU A 103 4.01 2.16 -20.44
CA LEU A 103 4.95 1.69 -19.43
C LEU A 103 4.25 0.71 -18.49
N THR A 104 4.96 -0.31 -18.05
CA THR A 104 4.54 -1.19 -16.95
C THR A 104 5.48 -1.06 -15.78
N GLN A 105 4.98 -1.20 -14.55
CA GLN A 105 5.82 -1.15 -13.36
C GLN A 105 5.30 -2.12 -12.30
N GLY A 106 6.23 -2.84 -11.66
CA GLY A 106 5.93 -3.65 -10.49
C GLY A 106 5.54 -2.79 -9.29
N VAL A 107 4.43 -3.12 -8.64
CA VAL A 107 3.93 -2.43 -7.44
C VAL A 107 3.46 -3.46 -6.44
N ASP A 108 3.77 -3.27 -5.16
CA ASP A 108 3.12 -4.01 -4.10
C ASP A 108 1.96 -3.22 -3.51
N LEU A 109 0.84 -3.90 -3.28
CA LEU A 109 -0.18 -3.45 -2.34
C LEU A 109 0.07 -4.16 -1.00
N ILE A 110 0.35 -3.39 0.04
CA ILE A 110 0.53 -3.93 1.40
C ILE A 110 -0.68 -3.55 2.23
N VAL A 111 -1.23 -4.51 2.96
CA VAL A 111 -2.42 -4.34 3.81
C VAL A 111 -2.11 -4.82 5.22
N HIS A 112 -2.51 -4.02 6.21
CA HIS A 112 -2.45 -4.32 7.63
C HIS A 112 -3.83 -4.16 8.25
N TYR A 113 -4.16 -5.01 9.22
CA TYR A 113 -5.45 -4.96 9.91
C TYR A 113 -5.36 -5.47 11.35
N HIS A 114 -6.33 -5.03 12.15
CA HIS A 114 -6.57 -5.47 13.52
C HIS A 114 -7.97 -6.10 13.59
N LEU A 115 -8.04 -7.44 13.66
CA LEU A 115 -9.29 -8.19 13.48
C LEU A 115 -10.42 -7.77 14.44
N PRO A 116 -10.22 -7.69 15.77
CA PRO A 116 -11.23 -7.21 16.71
C PRO A 116 -11.77 -5.79 16.44
N LYS A 117 -10.96 -4.92 15.81
CA LYS A 117 -11.42 -3.58 15.42
C LYS A 117 -12.20 -3.58 14.11
N VAL A 118 -11.90 -4.54 13.23
CA VAL A 118 -12.64 -4.71 11.96
C VAL A 118 -14.03 -5.27 12.22
N ASP A 119 -14.12 -6.37 12.97
CA ASP A 119 -15.39 -7.00 13.32
C ASP A 119 -15.28 -7.66 14.70
N PRO A 120 -15.77 -7.01 15.77
CA PRO A 120 -15.70 -7.54 17.12
C PRO A 120 -16.64 -8.74 17.34
N SER A 121 -17.57 -9.01 16.41
CA SER A 121 -18.50 -10.15 16.51
C SER A 121 -17.86 -11.46 16.06
N LYS A 122 -16.77 -11.41 15.29
CA LYS A 122 -16.04 -12.59 14.82
C LYS A 122 -14.96 -13.00 15.81
N ASN A 123 -14.96 -14.28 16.17
CA ASN A 123 -14.03 -14.88 17.13
C ASN A 123 -13.01 -15.85 16.48
N TYR A 124 -12.83 -15.76 15.16
CA TYR A 124 -11.89 -16.57 14.39
C TYR A 124 -10.97 -15.66 13.56
N ASP A 125 -9.91 -16.22 12.99
CA ASP A 125 -9.06 -15.50 12.05
C ASP A 125 -9.77 -15.37 10.69
N PHE A 126 -10.37 -14.20 10.44
CA PHE A 126 -11.02 -13.86 9.18
C PHE A 126 -10.13 -13.05 8.23
N GLY A 127 -8.81 -13.00 8.46
CA GLY A 127 -7.84 -12.40 7.55
C GLY A 127 -7.95 -12.88 6.08
N PRO A 128 -8.18 -14.18 5.81
CA PRO A 128 -8.42 -14.67 4.45
C PRO A 128 -9.65 -14.07 3.76
N GLU A 129 -10.69 -13.66 4.52
CA GLU A 129 -11.85 -12.97 3.95
C GLU A 129 -11.48 -11.55 3.50
N LEU A 130 -10.71 -10.83 4.31
CA LEU A 130 -10.21 -9.49 3.98
C LEU A 130 -9.30 -9.53 2.75
N GLN A 131 -8.43 -10.54 2.66
CA GLN A 131 -7.59 -10.77 1.48
C GLN A 131 -8.44 -11.01 0.23
N ARG A 132 -9.46 -11.88 0.32
CA ARG A 132 -10.37 -12.15 -0.80
C ARG A 132 -11.08 -10.88 -1.27
N ASP A 133 -11.50 -10.01 -0.36
CA ASP A 133 -12.15 -8.75 -0.73
C ASP A 133 -11.20 -7.83 -1.50
N VAL A 134 -9.95 -7.69 -1.06
CA VAL A 134 -8.93 -6.93 -1.81
C VAL A 134 -8.68 -7.53 -3.19
N LEU A 135 -8.57 -8.86 -3.31
CA LEU A 135 -8.36 -9.52 -4.59
C LEU A 135 -9.54 -9.29 -5.55
N ARG A 136 -10.78 -9.24 -5.06
CA ARG A 136 -11.95 -8.89 -5.90
C ARG A 136 -11.88 -7.47 -6.42
N VAL A 137 -11.46 -6.52 -5.59
CA VAL A 137 -11.30 -5.12 -6.03
C VAL A 137 -10.24 -5.03 -7.13
N LEU A 138 -9.11 -5.74 -6.99
CA LEU A 138 -8.06 -5.79 -8.00
C LEU A 138 -8.51 -6.46 -9.31
N ASP A 139 -9.26 -7.55 -9.22
CA ASP A 139 -9.84 -8.26 -10.37
C ASP A 139 -10.82 -7.36 -11.14
N GLN A 140 -11.74 -6.69 -10.44
CA GLN A 140 -12.67 -5.72 -11.03
C GLN A 140 -11.96 -4.51 -11.65
N ALA A 141 -10.79 -4.16 -11.12
CA ALA A 141 -9.93 -3.12 -11.65
C ALA A 141 -9.06 -3.55 -12.84
N ALA A 142 -9.18 -4.83 -13.26
CA ALA A 142 -8.35 -5.47 -14.28
C ALA A 142 -6.85 -5.34 -14.00
N VAL A 143 -6.43 -5.40 -12.72
CA VAL A 143 -5.03 -5.33 -12.32
C VAL A 143 -4.46 -6.74 -12.17
N PRO A 144 -3.41 -7.11 -12.93
CA PRO A 144 -2.73 -8.39 -12.78
C PRO A 144 -2.18 -8.58 -11.37
N VAL A 145 -2.62 -9.65 -10.70
CA VAL A 145 -2.05 -10.13 -9.44
C VAL A 145 -1.00 -11.19 -9.75
N LEU A 146 0.24 -10.92 -9.42
CA LEU A 146 1.37 -11.82 -9.67
C LEU A 146 1.56 -12.81 -8.53
N ARG A 147 1.55 -12.32 -7.28
CA ARG A 147 1.83 -13.12 -6.08
C ARG A 147 1.11 -12.54 -4.86
N VAL A 148 0.83 -13.39 -3.88
CA VAL A 148 0.33 -12.98 -2.56
C VAL A 148 1.25 -13.55 -1.48
N TYR A 149 1.67 -12.70 -0.55
CA TYR A 149 2.52 -13.06 0.59
C TYR A 149 1.77 -12.80 1.89
N THR A 150 1.87 -13.73 2.83
CA THR A 150 1.22 -13.66 4.15
C THR A 150 2.21 -13.76 5.31
N ALA A 151 3.43 -14.23 5.06
CA ALA A 151 4.51 -14.21 6.05
C ALA A 151 4.96 -12.77 6.28
N THR A 152 4.92 -12.31 7.54
CA THR A 152 5.21 -10.93 7.95
C THR A 152 6.51 -10.38 7.37
N GLU A 153 7.57 -11.19 7.38
CA GLU A 153 8.90 -10.83 6.87
C GLU A 153 8.88 -10.58 5.36
N GLU A 154 8.07 -11.32 4.61
CA GLU A 154 7.87 -11.13 3.16
C GLU A 154 6.94 -9.95 2.87
N VAL A 155 5.90 -9.76 3.70
CA VAL A 155 4.95 -8.65 3.58
C VAL A 155 5.68 -7.31 3.68
N TYR A 156 6.57 -7.16 4.66
CA TYR A 156 7.32 -5.93 4.90
C TYR A 156 8.79 -5.98 4.43
N ARG A 157 9.13 -6.91 3.55
CA ARG A 157 10.50 -7.04 3.02
C ARG A 157 10.99 -5.71 2.45
N GLY A 158 12.10 -5.21 3.01
CA GLY A 158 12.70 -3.90 2.68
C GLY A 158 12.52 -2.82 3.77
N PHE A 159 11.71 -3.11 4.79
CA PHE A 159 11.48 -2.26 5.95
C PHE A 159 12.01 -2.90 7.25
N SER A 160 12.34 -2.06 8.22
CA SER A 160 12.88 -2.45 9.52
C SER A 160 11.73 -2.67 10.51
N LEU A 161 11.44 -3.93 10.83
CA LEU A 161 10.41 -4.32 11.80
C LEU A 161 10.89 -4.35 13.25
N GLU A 162 12.13 -3.91 13.52
CA GLU A 162 12.78 -4.02 14.84
C GLU A 162 12.14 -3.16 15.93
N SER A 163 11.24 -2.23 15.59
CA SER A 163 10.57 -1.41 16.59
C SER A 163 9.57 -2.22 17.42
N VAL A 164 9.55 -2.00 18.75
CA VAL A 164 8.66 -2.73 19.68
C VAL A 164 7.18 -2.61 19.28
N LYS A 165 6.75 -1.43 18.79
CA LYS A 165 5.37 -1.19 18.34
C LYS A 165 5.01 -2.03 17.12
N ALA A 166 5.90 -2.08 16.12
CA ALA A 166 5.67 -2.89 14.93
C ALA A 166 5.62 -4.38 15.29
N GLN A 167 6.55 -4.88 16.11
CA GLN A 167 6.57 -6.29 16.52
C GLN A 167 5.29 -6.72 17.26
N GLN A 168 4.72 -5.83 18.08
CA GLN A 168 3.44 -6.08 18.76
C GLN A 168 2.27 -6.10 17.77
N ALA A 169 2.25 -5.17 16.82
CA ALA A 169 1.20 -5.05 15.78
C ALA A 169 1.34 -6.07 14.63
N LEU A 170 2.20 -7.08 14.78
CA LEU A 170 2.46 -8.14 13.81
C LEU A 170 2.10 -9.55 14.33
N ARG A 171 1.49 -9.62 15.51
CA ARG A 171 1.04 -10.87 16.14
C ARG A 171 -0.48 -10.85 16.24
N TRP A 172 -1.10 -12.03 16.42
CA TRP A 172 -2.53 -12.11 16.70
C TRP A 172 -2.91 -11.12 17.83
N PRO A 173 -3.99 -10.32 17.68
CA PRO A 173 -5.05 -10.42 16.67
C PRO A 173 -4.85 -9.51 15.44
N PHE A 174 -3.64 -9.05 15.19
CA PHE A 174 -3.27 -8.33 13.97
C PHE A 174 -2.89 -9.31 12.86
N GLY A 175 -3.05 -8.86 11.62
CA GLY A 175 -2.61 -9.60 10.44
C GLY A 175 -2.23 -8.67 9.30
N CYS A 176 -1.58 -9.23 8.29
CA CYS A 176 -1.14 -8.49 7.12
C CYS A 176 -1.00 -9.39 5.90
N PHE A 177 -1.02 -8.79 4.71
CA PHE A 177 -0.64 -9.46 3.47
C PHE A 177 -0.09 -8.44 2.47
N ARG A 178 0.70 -8.95 1.51
CA ARG A 178 1.26 -8.20 0.39
C ARG A 178 0.81 -8.85 -0.90
N VAL A 179 0.26 -8.04 -1.80
CA VAL A 179 -0.12 -8.45 -3.15
C VAL A 179 0.84 -7.80 -4.12
N GLN A 180 1.60 -8.61 -4.85
CA GLN A 180 2.47 -8.13 -5.92
C GLN A 180 1.65 -7.94 -7.19
N LEU A 181 1.72 -6.74 -7.77
CA LEU A 181 0.96 -6.28 -8.91
C LEU A 181 1.89 -5.85 -10.05
N GLU A 182 1.33 -5.82 -11.25
CA GLU A 182 1.90 -5.12 -12.40
C GLU A 182 0.94 -4.04 -12.86
N ILE A 183 1.38 -2.78 -12.88
CA ILE A 183 0.55 -1.62 -13.25
C ILE A 183 0.97 -1.11 -14.61
N SER A 184 0.03 -1.12 -15.56
CA SER A 184 0.17 -0.50 -16.87
C SER A 184 -0.25 0.96 -16.84
N MET A 185 0.55 1.82 -17.46
CA MET A 185 0.37 3.26 -17.51
C MET A 185 0.53 3.74 -18.95
N LEU A 186 -0.46 4.48 -19.45
CA LEU A 186 -0.36 5.14 -20.75
C LEU A 186 0.10 6.58 -20.55
N ASN A 187 1.26 6.93 -21.12
CA ASN A 187 1.78 8.29 -21.10
C ASN A 187 1.57 8.94 -22.46
N VAL A 188 0.82 10.03 -22.49
CA VAL A 188 0.65 10.86 -23.70
C VAL A 188 1.81 11.83 -23.77
N LEU A 189 2.57 11.78 -24.87
CA LEU A 189 3.80 12.57 -25.04
C LEU A 189 3.59 13.86 -25.85
N CYS A 190 2.45 13.99 -26.54
CA CYS A 190 2.09 15.16 -27.34
C CYS A 190 0.57 15.37 -27.41
#